data_AF-A0A7V1EEM4-F1
#
_entry.id   AF-A0A7V1EEM4-F1
#
_cell.length_a   1.000
_cell.length_b   1.000
_cell.length_c   1.000
_cell.angle_alpha   90.00
_cell.angle_beta   90.00
_cell.angle_gamma   90.00
#
_symmetry.space_group_name_H-M   'P 1'
#
loop_
_entity.id
_entity.type
_entity.pdbx_description
1 polymer ?
#
loop_
_entity_poly.entity_id
_entity_poly.type
_entity_poly.pdbx_seq_one_letter_code
_entity_poly.pdbx_strand_id
1 'polypeptide(L)'
;MLGVRFPEALVEECLRRCPSSYRLKARNPKHDLILGLKGNIVHFWGSSAMQTVDINTWKPHKATKKEYSDYIIVLDALDNNHIITPAPY
;
A
#
# COMPACT_ATOMS: atom_id res chain seq x y z
N MET A 1 13.68 -19.08 -23.49
CA MET A 1 13.13 -18.89 -22.14
C MET A 1 11.88 -19.77 -22.04
N LEU A 2 11.90 -20.81 -21.20
CA LEU A 2 10.73 -21.68 -21.00
C LEU A 2 9.90 -21.10 -19.85
N GLY A 3 8.70 -20.61 -20.16
CA GLY A 3 7.77 -20.10 -19.14
C GLY A 3 7.07 -21.24 -18.43
N VAL A 4 6.75 -21.05 -17.14
CA VAL A 4 5.90 -21.97 -16.39
C VAL A 4 4.47 -21.89 -16.94
N ARG A 5 3.84 -23.05 -17.15
CA ARG A 5 2.43 -23.17 -17.57
C ARG A 5 1.62 -23.79 -16.44
N PHE A 6 0.47 -23.19 -16.14
CA PHE A 6 -0.47 -23.69 -15.13
C PHE A 6 -1.73 -24.22 -15.82
N PRO A 7 -2.27 -25.38 -15.40
CA PRO A 7 -3.59 -25.82 -15.84
C PRO A 7 -4.67 -24.82 -15.42
N GLU A 8 -5.62 -24.54 -16.32
CA GLU A 8 -6.74 -23.61 -16.08
C GLU A 8 -7.51 -23.98 -14.81
N ALA A 9 -7.91 -25.25 -14.68
CA ALA A 9 -8.66 -25.74 -13.51
C ALA A 9 -7.94 -25.49 -12.17
N LEU A 10 -6.59 -25.52 -12.16
CA LEU A 10 -5.82 -25.21 -10.95
C LEU A 10 -5.90 -23.72 -10.60
N VAL A 11 -5.82 -22.84 -11.59
CA VAL A 11 -5.96 -21.39 -11.40
C VAL A 11 -7.36 -21.06 -10.88
N GLU A 12 -8.40 -21.64 -11.49
CA GLU A 12 -9.79 -21.43 -11.06
C GLU A 12 -10.05 -21.92 -9.64
N GLU A 13 -9.53 -23.10 -9.27
CA GLU A 13 -9.62 -23.63 -7.90
C GLU A 13 -8.99 -22.66 -6.89
N CYS A 14 -7.79 -22.16 -7.18
CA CYS A 14 -7.11 -21.19 -6.33
C CYS A 14 -7.90 -19.89 -6.16
N LEU A 15 -8.47 -19.36 -7.25
CA LEU A 15 -9.29 -18.15 -7.21
C LEU A 15 -10.57 -18.35 -6.39
N ARG A 16 -11.22 -19.52 -6.51
CA ARG A 16 -12.44 -19.84 -5.74
C ARG A 16 -12.19 -19.92 -4.23
N ARG A 17 -10.97 -20.29 -3.83
CA ARG A 17 -10.54 -20.33 -2.42
C ARG A 17 -10.15 -18.95 -1.88
N CYS A 18 -9.94 -17.96 -2.74
CA CYS A 18 -9.59 -16.60 -2.33
C CYS A 18 -10.80 -15.93 -1.66
N PRO A 19 -10.66 -15.36 -0.46
CA PRO A 19 -11.76 -14.67 0.20
C PRO A 19 -12.16 -13.41 -0.58
N SER A 20 -13.46 -13.19 -0.75
CA SER A 20 -13.99 -11.99 -1.41
C SER A 20 -13.76 -10.71 -0.61
N SER A 21 -13.52 -10.83 0.71
CA SER A 21 -13.07 -9.74 1.58
C SER A 21 -12.33 -10.29 2.80
N TYR A 22 -11.42 -9.49 3.35
CA TYR A 22 -10.65 -9.83 4.54
C TYR A 22 -10.34 -8.57 5.37
N ARG A 23 -10.01 -8.77 6.66
CA ARG A 23 -9.66 -7.68 7.57
C ARG A 23 -8.15 -7.49 7.62
N LEU A 24 -7.69 -6.30 7.27
CA LEU A 24 -6.32 -5.86 7.52
C LEU A 24 -6.27 -5.19 8.89
N LYS A 25 -5.48 -5.77 9.80
CA LYS A 25 -5.37 -5.28 11.18
C LYS A 25 -4.34 -4.17 11.30
N ALA A 26 -4.73 -3.07 11.94
CA ALA A 26 -3.84 -1.99 12.32
C ALA A 26 -3.32 -2.18 13.74
N ARG A 27 -2.30 -1.38 14.12
CA ARG A 27 -1.81 -1.32 15.51
C ARG A 27 -2.90 -0.86 16.47
N ASN A 28 -3.71 0.11 16.07
CA ASN A 28 -4.91 0.53 16.78
C ASN A 28 -6.13 -0.02 16.02
N PRO A 29 -6.95 -0.91 16.60
CA PRO A 29 -8.08 -1.55 15.91
C PRO A 29 -9.12 -0.60 15.33
N LYS A 30 -9.17 0.67 15.80
CA LYS A 30 -10.03 1.70 15.22
C LYS A 30 -9.71 2.02 13.75
N HIS A 31 -8.50 1.66 13.30
CA HIS A 31 -8.03 1.83 11.93
C HIS A 31 -7.96 0.51 11.14
N ASP A 32 -8.59 -0.56 11.63
CA ASP A 32 -8.71 -1.80 10.87
C ASP A 32 -9.49 -1.55 9.56
N LEU A 33 -9.02 -2.12 8.46
CA LEU A 33 -9.66 -2.00 7.16
C LEU A 33 -10.30 -3.31 6.73
N ILE A 34 -11.42 -3.22 6.02
CA ILE A 34 -11.96 -4.34 5.25
C ILE A 34 -11.54 -4.13 3.79
N LEU A 35 -10.72 -5.04 3.28
CA LEU A 35 -10.28 -5.05 1.89
C LEU A 35 -11.11 -6.08 1.11
N GLY A 36 -11.46 -5.75 -0.13
CA GLY A 36 -12.20 -6.64 -1.04
C GLY A 36 -13.53 -6.05 -1.49
N LEU A 37 -14.42 -6.91 -1.98
CA LEU A 37 -15.66 -6.53 -2.67
C LEU A 37 -16.78 -6.09 -1.72
N LYS A 38 -16.57 -6.20 -0.41
CA LYS A 38 -17.60 -5.87 0.58
C LYS A 38 -17.62 -4.37 0.86
N GLY A 39 -18.75 -3.72 0.55
CA GLY A 39 -19.10 -2.40 1.09
C GLY A 39 -18.75 -1.19 0.22
N ASN A 40 -18.35 -1.37 -1.06
CA ASN A 40 -18.02 -0.25 -1.96
C ASN A 40 -17.10 0.80 -1.32
N ILE A 41 -16.09 0.35 -0.57
CA ILE A 41 -15.18 1.22 0.18
C ILE A 41 -13.94 1.51 -0.68
N VAL A 42 -13.54 2.78 -0.75
CA VAL A 42 -12.29 3.20 -1.38
C VAL A 42 -11.27 3.49 -0.29
N HIS A 43 -10.09 2.88 -0.39
CA HIS A 43 -8.96 3.13 0.51
C HIS A 43 -7.85 3.82 -0.28
N PHE A 44 -7.27 4.88 0.27
CA PHE A 44 -6.12 5.57 -0.30
C PHE A 44 -4.87 5.33 0.55
N TRP A 45 -3.72 5.21 -0.12
CA TRP A 45 -2.40 5.19 0.53
C TRP A 45 -1.30 5.64 -0.41
N GLY A 46 -0.17 6.07 0.15
CA GLY A 46 1.03 6.40 -0.61
C GLY A 46 1.83 5.17 -1.05
N SER A 47 2.48 5.27 -2.22
CA SER A 47 3.45 4.28 -2.70
C SER A 47 4.89 4.77 -2.46
N SER A 48 5.85 3.85 -2.52
CA SER A 48 7.27 4.17 -2.46
C SER A 48 7.75 4.90 -3.70
N ALA A 49 8.64 5.88 -3.50
CA ALA A 49 9.41 6.54 -4.56
C ALA A 49 10.91 6.39 -4.29
N MET A 50 11.73 6.40 -5.33
CA MET A 50 13.18 6.28 -5.20
C MET A 50 13.87 7.60 -4.80
N GLN A 51 13.16 8.72 -4.97
CA GLN A 51 13.68 10.07 -4.77
C GLN A 51 12.56 10.97 -4.22
N THR A 52 12.97 12.08 -3.60
CA THR A 52 12.10 13.19 -3.23
C THR A 52 12.53 14.46 -3.96
N VAL A 53 11.75 15.53 -3.84
CA VAL A 53 11.98 16.82 -4.49
C VAL A 53 12.16 17.90 -3.43
N ASP A 54 13.21 18.71 -3.56
CA ASP A 54 13.37 19.92 -2.76
C ASP A 54 12.30 20.94 -3.17
N ILE A 55 11.48 21.38 -2.23
CA ILE A 55 10.29 22.21 -2.52
C ILE A 55 10.61 23.63 -2.99
N ASN A 56 11.83 24.11 -2.77
CA ASN A 56 12.25 25.46 -3.16
C ASN A 56 12.86 25.46 -4.57
N THR A 57 13.59 24.40 -4.92
CA THR A 57 14.36 24.30 -6.16
C THR A 57 13.75 23.35 -7.18
N TRP A 58 12.79 22.52 -6.77
CA TRP A 58 12.15 21.47 -7.57
C TRP A 58 13.10 20.41 -8.14
N LYS A 59 14.32 20.31 -7.60
CA LYS A 59 15.31 19.33 -8.05
C LYS A 59 15.13 18.01 -7.28
N PRO A 60 15.16 16.85 -7.97
CA PRO A 60 15.08 15.56 -7.31
C PRO A 60 16.40 15.23 -6.59
N HIS A 61 16.30 14.58 -5.44
CA HIS A 61 17.45 14.03 -4.72
C HIS A 61 17.07 12.75 -3.96
N LYS A 62 18.09 12.05 -3.44
CA LYS A 62 17.87 10.89 -2.57
C LYS A 62 17.28 11.37 -1.23
N ALA A 63 16.17 10.78 -0.82
CA ALA A 63 15.55 11.09 0.46
C ALA A 63 16.44 10.67 1.63
N THR A 64 16.52 11.54 2.63
CA THR A 64 17.14 11.24 3.92
C THR A 64 16.17 10.47 4.83
N LYS A 65 16.69 9.83 5.87
CA LYS A 65 15.85 9.18 6.90
C LYS A 65 14.94 10.17 7.64
N LYS A 66 15.39 11.42 7.80
CA LYS A 66 14.59 12.47 8.43
C LYS A 66 13.39 12.81 7.55
N GLU A 67 13.61 13.08 6.26
CA GLU A 67 12.54 13.37 5.30
C GLU A 67 11.54 12.22 5.18
N TYR A 68 12.01 10.97 5.26
CA TYR A 68 11.10 9.84 5.39
C TYR A 68 10.20 9.94 6.61
N SER A 69 10.81 10.20 7.77
CA SER A 69 10.08 10.27 9.03
C SER A 69 9.07 11.42 9.02
N ASP A 70 9.47 12.58 8.49
CA ASP A 70 8.60 13.74 8.30
C ASP A 70 7.44 13.41 7.33
N TYR A 71 7.72 12.71 6.22
CA TYR A 71 6.69 12.25 5.28
C TYR A 71 5.68 11.31 5.93
N ILE A 72 6.14 10.36 6.75
CA ILE A 72 5.25 9.44 7.47
C ILE A 72 4.38 10.18 8.48
N ILE A 73 4.91 11.21 9.17
CA ILE A 73 4.11 12.07 10.06
C ILE A 73 3.01 12.80 9.27
N VAL A 74 3.35 13.34 8.10
CA VAL A 74 2.35 13.98 7.22
C VAL A 74 1.28 12.99 6.80
N LEU A 75 1.65 11.78 6.34
CA LEU A 75 0.68 10.76 5.95
C LEU A 75 -0.23 10.32 7.11
N ASP A 76 0.31 10.14 8.32
CA ASP A 76 -0.45 9.74 9.51
C ASP A 76 -1.48 10.80 9.94
N ALA A 77 -1.18 12.08 9.67
CA ALA A 77 -2.07 13.20 9.98
C ALA A 77 -3.22 13.39 8.97
N LEU A 78 -3.19 12.74 7.80
CA LEU A 78 -4.21 12.88 6.77
C LEU A 78 -5.36 11.90 7.00
N ASP A 79 -6.57 12.39 7.26
CA ASP A 79 -7.78 11.57 7.44
C ASP A 79 -8.07 10.66 6.23
N ASN A 80 -7.63 11.08 5.04
CA ASN A 80 -7.82 10.34 3.80
C ASN A 80 -6.72 9.32 3.51
N ASN A 81 -5.67 9.21 4.33
CA ASN A 81 -4.62 8.20 4.16
C ASN A 81 -4.90 7.00 5.08
N HIS A 82 -5.31 5.88 4.49
CA HIS A 82 -5.87 4.74 5.22
C HIS A 82 -4.81 3.69 5.59
N ILE A 83 -3.69 3.65 4.86
CA ILE A 83 -2.60 2.67 5.08
C ILE A 83 -1.27 3.41 5.06
N ILE A 84 -0.36 3.01 5.95
CA ILE A 84 1.06 3.40 5.91
C ILE A 84 1.86 2.16 5.52
N THR A 85 2.53 2.22 4.38
CA THR A 85 3.36 1.10 3.89
C THR A 85 4.79 1.26 4.39
N PRO A 86 5.39 0.22 5.00
CA PRO A 86 6.79 0.24 5.40
C PRO A 86 7.65 -0.10 4.18
N ALA A 87 7.70 0.80 3.19
CA ALA A 87 8.58 0.62 2.04
C ALA A 87 9.89 1.38 2.30
N PRO A 88 11.05 0.70 2.24
CA PRO A 88 12.33 1.39 2.32
C PRO A 88 12.55 2.26 1.08
N TYR A 89 13.16 3.42 1.28
CA TYR A 89 13.88 4.14 0.22
C TYR A 89 15.23 3.49 -0.07
#